data_AF-A0AAX6N964-F1
#
_entry.id   AF-A0AAX6N964-F1
#
_cell.length_a   1.000
_cell.length_b   1.000
_cell.length_c   1.000
_cell.angle_alpha   90.00
_cell.angle_beta   90.00
_cell.angle_gamma   90.00
#
_symmetry.space_group_name_H-M   'P 1'
#
loop_
_entity.id
_entity.type
_entity.pdbx_description
1 polymer ?
#
loop_
_entity_poly.entity_id
_entity_poly.type
_entity_poly.pdbx_seq_one_letter_code
_entity_poly.pdbx_strand_id
1 'polypeptide(L)'
;MGFLLTVSFLIHGLSLFCIILLYMQVTKVKRIERLHQQNINKMEAAMSSYLAEFQEQNEQFLSQLRERSTSLSSEVEKSSVKSPLVDEEDMPVQRVDLKSEPSQSLHELLSIEENQKHIRTSFDELTTDQIQDLSGEEIKEFSVYLKRKGLTIEEIAKHLHRGKTEIELLLKFHQ
;
A
#
# COMPACT_ATOMS: atom_id res chain seq x y z
N MET A 1 -18.92 -58.57 -40.57
CA MET A 1 -19.28 -57.28 -41.21
C MET A 1 -19.85 -56.26 -40.22
N GLY A 2 -20.81 -56.61 -39.36
CA GLY A 2 -21.40 -55.64 -38.40
C GLY A 2 -20.46 -55.06 -37.33
N PHE A 3 -19.44 -55.80 -36.90
CA PHE A 3 -18.50 -55.33 -35.87
C PHE A 3 -17.70 -54.07 -36.28
N LEU A 4 -17.28 -53.96 -37.53
CA LEU A 4 -16.57 -52.77 -38.02
C LEU A 4 -17.50 -51.55 -38.07
N LEU A 5 -18.77 -51.73 -38.38
CA LEU A 5 -19.77 -50.66 -38.37
C LEU A 5 -20.05 -50.17 -36.94
N THR A 6 -20.14 -51.07 -35.96
CA THR A 6 -20.34 -50.67 -34.55
C THR A 6 -19.13 -49.91 -34.01
N VAL A 7 -17.91 -50.30 -34.36
CA VAL A 7 -16.69 -49.60 -33.94
C VAL A 7 -16.60 -48.22 -34.60
N SER A 8 -16.91 -48.12 -35.90
CA SER A 8 -16.95 -46.83 -36.61
C SER A 8 -17.97 -45.86 -35.98
N PHE A 9 -19.17 -46.35 -35.71
CA PHE A 9 -20.22 -45.57 -35.05
C PHE A 9 -19.82 -45.12 -33.64
N LEU A 10 -19.15 -45.99 -32.87
CA LEU A 10 -18.66 -45.66 -31.52
C LEU A 10 -17.59 -44.55 -31.56
N ILE A 11 -16.65 -44.61 -32.50
CA ILE A 11 -15.61 -43.59 -32.68
C ILE A 11 -16.22 -42.25 -33.10
N HIS A 12 -17.22 -42.27 -33.99
CA HIS A 12 -17.94 -41.05 -34.35
C HIS A 12 -18.70 -40.44 -33.16
N GLY A 13 -19.33 -41.25 -32.31
CA GLY A 13 -19.94 -40.80 -31.07
C GLY A 13 -18.93 -40.14 -30.11
N LEU A 14 -17.77 -40.78 -29.92
CA LEU A 14 -16.68 -40.21 -29.12
C LEU A 14 -16.16 -38.90 -29.72
N SER A 15 -16.01 -38.81 -31.04
CA SER A 15 -15.55 -37.61 -31.73
C SER A 15 -16.51 -36.44 -31.49
N LEU A 16 -17.82 -36.66 -31.64
CA LEU A 16 -18.83 -35.65 -31.35
C LEU A 16 -18.80 -35.23 -29.87
N PHE A 17 -18.62 -36.18 -28.97
CA PHE A 17 -18.47 -35.89 -27.54
C PHE A 17 -17.25 -34.98 -27.27
N CYS A 18 -16.09 -35.31 -27.84
CA CYS A 18 -14.89 -34.48 -27.75
C CYS A 18 -15.10 -33.07 -28.32
N ILE A 19 -15.78 -32.94 -29.46
CA ILE A 19 -16.10 -31.64 -30.07
C ILE A 19 -16.95 -30.79 -29.12
N ILE A 20 -17.98 -31.38 -28.50
CA ILE A 20 -18.85 -30.68 -27.53
C ILE A 20 -18.04 -30.22 -26.31
N LEU A 21 -17.16 -31.07 -25.77
CA LEU A 21 -16.30 -30.71 -24.64
C LEU A 21 -15.38 -29.54 -24.97
N LEU A 22 -14.71 -29.58 -26.13
CA LEU A 22 -13.84 -28.50 -26.61
C LEU A 22 -14.63 -27.20 -26.80
N TYR A 23 -15.79 -27.24 -27.44
CA TYR A 23 -16.65 -26.07 -27.65
C TYR A 23 -17.03 -25.41 -26.32
N MET A 24 -17.38 -26.22 -25.31
CA MET A 24 -17.75 -25.73 -24.00
C MET A 24 -16.57 -25.06 -23.28
N GLN A 25 -15.36 -25.61 -23.40
CA GLN A 25 -14.16 -25.05 -22.81
C GLN A 25 -13.72 -23.74 -23.48
N VAL A 26 -13.72 -23.68 -24.81
CA VAL A 26 -13.39 -22.47 -25.57
C VAL A 26 -14.38 -21.35 -25.25
N THR A 27 -15.67 -21.66 -25.11
CA THR A 27 -16.70 -20.67 -24.78
C THR A 27 -16.53 -20.10 -23.36
N LYS A 28 -16.08 -20.93 -22.38
CA LYS A 28 -15.77 -20.47 -21.02
C LYS A 28 -14.60 -19.48 -21.03
N VAL A 29 -13.51 -19.81 -21.72
CA VAL A 29 -12.33 -18.95 -21.82
C VAL A 29 -12.68 -17.60 -22.47
N LYS A 30 -13.43 -17.62 -23.57
CA LYS A 30 -13.87 -16.39 -24.26
C LYS A 30 -14.78 -15.49 -23.41
N ARG A 31 -15.56 -16.06 -22.49
CA ARG A 31 -16.36 -15.29 -21.52
C ARG A 31 -15.46 -14.59 -20.51
N ILE A 32 -14.46 -15.28 -19.98
CA ILE A 32 -13.50 -14.75 -19.01
C ILE A 32 -12.66 -13.63 -19.64
N GLU A 33 -12.26 -13.78 -20.89
CA GLU A 33 -11.51 -12.75 -21.63
C GLU A 33 -12.27 -11.41 -21.71
N ARG A 34 -13.57 -11.45 -22.03
CA ARG A 34 -14.42 -10.24 -22.06
C ARG A 34 -14.57 -9.59 -20.68
N LEU A 35 -14.68 -10.40 -19.64
CA LEU A 35 -14.75 -9.90 -18.27
C LEU A 35 -13.43 -9.22 -17.88
N HIS A 36 -12.28 -9.82 -18.24
CA HIS A 36 -10.97 -9.21 -18.04
C HIS A 36 -10.86 -7.85 -18.72
N GLN A 37 -11.30 -7.73 -19.98
CA GLN A 37 -11.24 -6.45 -20.69
C GLN A 37 -12.07 -5.37 -20.00
N GLN A 38 -13.27 -5.71 -19.52
CA GLN A 38 -14.10 -4.77 -18.77
C GLN A 38 -13.46 -4.38 -17.43
N ASN A 39 -12.80 -5.33 -16.75
CA ASN A 39 -12.14 -5.06 -15.48
C ASN A 39 -10.92 -4.14 -15.64
N ILE A 40 -10.13 -4.33 -16.70
CA ILE A 40 -9.00 -3.46 -17.05
C ILE A 40 -9.48 -2.03 -17.30
N ASN A 41 -10.55 -1.84 -18.07
CA ASN A 41 -11.08 -0.50 -18.35
C ASN A 41 -11.57 0.19 -17.06
N LYS A 42 -12.22 -0.54 -16.16
CA LYS A 42 -12.63 -0.01 -14.84
C LYS A 42 -11.43 0.37 -13.99
N MET A 43 -10.37 -0.44 -14.01
CA MET A 43 -9.12 -0.18 -13.31
C MET A 43 -8.44 1.09 -13.86
N GLU A 44 -8.36 1.26 -15.18
CA GLU A 44 -7.80 2.45 -15.81
C GLU A 44 -8.57 3.73 -15.44
N ALA A 45 -9.90 3.67 -15.45
CA ALA A 45 -10.74 4.79 -15.02
C ALA A 45 -10.54 5.13 -13.54
N ALA A 46 -10.46 4.12 -12.66
CA ALA A 46 -10.18 4.33 -11.24
C ALA A 46 -8.79 4.94 -11.02
N MET A 47 -7.76 4.40 -11.68
CA MET A 47 -6.40 4.94 -11.62
C MET A 47 -6.33 6.39 -12.11
N SER A 48 -7.02 6.71 -13.19
CA SER A 48 -7.09 8.09 -13.71
C SER A 48 -7.74 9.04 -12.70
N SER A 49 -8.82 8.60 -12.04
CA SER A 49 -9.46 9.36 -10.96
C SER A 49 -8.51 9.58 -9.78
N TYR A 50 -7.82 8.52 -9.33
CA TYR A 50 -6.86 8.61 -8.23
C TYR A 50 -5.66 9.50 -8.57
N LEU A 51 -5.12 9.41 -9.78
CA LEU A 51 -4.00 10.25 -10.21
C LEU A 51 -4.39 11.73 -10.30
N ALA A 52 -5.61 12.02 -10.77
CA ALA A 52 -6.13 13.38 -10.81
C ALA A 52 -6.31 13.94 -9.39
N GLU A 53 -6.92 13.16 -8.49
CA GLU A 53 -7.11 13.54 -7.09
C GLU A 53 -5.76 13.73 -6.38
N PHE A 54 -4.80 12.84 -6.61
CA PHE A 54 -3.46 12.94 -6.04
C PHE A 54 -2.69 14.16 -6.55
N GLN A 55 -2.79 14.48 -7.85
CA GLN A 55 -2.19 15.68 -8.41
C GLN A 55 -2.81 16.94 -7.79
N GLU A 56 -4.14 16.97 -7.66
CA GLU A 56 -4.85 18.08 -7.02
C GLU A 56 -4.39 18.26 -5.56
N GLN A 57 -4.30 17.19 -4.78
CA GLN A 57 -3.81 17.23 -3.40
C GLN A 57 -2.36 17.73 -3.32
N ASN A 58 -1.49 17.35 -4.26
CA ASN A 58 -0.11 17.86 -4.32
C ASN A 58 -0.06 19.37 -4.63
N GLU A 59 -0.88 19.87 -5.56
CA GLU A 59 -0.95 21.30 -5.86
C GLU A 59 -1.49 22.10 -4.68
N GLN A 60 -2.52 21.59 -4.00
CA GLN A 60 -3.05 22.19 -2.77
C GLN A 60 -1.97 22.25 -1.68
N PHE A 61 -1.23 21.16 -1.45
CA PHE A 61 -0.13 21.14 -0.49
C PHE A 61 0.98 22.15 -0.82
N LEU A 62 1.41 22.21 -2.09
CA LEU A 62 2.42 23.17 -2.55
C LEU A 62 1.95 24.62 -2.38
N SER A 63 0.67 24.90 -2.65
CA SER A 63 0.11 26.24 -2.46
C SER A 63 0.07 26.67 -1.00
N GLN A 64 -0.32 25.78 -0.08
CA GLN A 64 -0.31 26.04 1.37
C GLN A 64 1.11 26.33 1.88
N LEU A 65 2.10 25.58 1.39
CA LEU A 65 3.50 25.80 1.76
C LEU A 65 4.01 27.16 1.25
N ARG A 66 3.67 27.52 0.01
CA ARG A 66 4.01 28.82 -0.59
C ARG A 66 3.35 29.97 0.17
N GLU A 67 2.06 29.86 0.47
CA GLU A 67 1.30 30.89 1.19
C GLU A 67 1.90 31.15 2.59
N ARG A 68 2.25 30.07 3.32
CA ARG A 68 2.90 30.16 4.62
C ARG A 68 4.31 30.76 4.54
N SER A 69 5.05 30.50 3.46
CA SER A 69 6.36 31.13 3.25
C SER A 69 6.24 32.64 2.93
N THR A 70 5.21 33.05 2.20
CA THR A 70 4.96 34.46 1.87
C THR A 70 4.39 35.26 3.05
N SER A 71 3.59 34.64 3.92
CA SER A 71 3.07 35.30 5.13
C SER A 71 4.16 35.53 6.18
N LEU A 72 5.15 34.63 6.29
CA LEU A 72 6.33 34.81 7.15
C LEU A 72 7.28 35.92 6.66
N SER A 73 7.26 36.25 5.37
CA SER A 73 8.05 37.36 4.82
C SER A 73 7.37 38.73 4.98
N SER A 74 6.09 38.78 5.37
CA SER A 74 5.30 40.02 5.40
C SER A 74 5.18 40.67 6.79
N GLU A 75 5.75 40.06 7.85
CA GLU A 75 5.67 40.58 9.23
C GLU A 75 6.94 41.32 9.70
N VAL A 76 7.86 41.69 8.79
CA VAL A 76 9.08 42.46 9.15
C VAL A 76 9.11 43.88 8.56
N GLU A 77 8.22 44.24 7.62
CA GLU A 77 8.27 45.55 6.96
C GLU A 77 7.01 46.40 7.18
N LYS A 78 6.79 46.86 8.42
CA LYS A 78 6.06 48.12 8.61
C LYS A 78 6.31 48.84 9.93
N SER A 79 7.56 49.26 10.14
CA SER A 79 7.82 50.47 10.94
C SER A 79 9.03 51.23 10.39
N SER A 80 8.71 52.32 9.70
CA SER A 80 9.43 53.60 9.71
C SER A 80 10.85 53.72 9.09
N VAL A 81 10.87 54.59 8.06
CA VAL A 81 11.91 55.57 7.67
C VAL A 81 12.82 55.25 6.47
N LYS A 82 12.73 56.17 5.50
CA LYS A 82 13.60 56.41 4.34
C LYS A 82 15.08 56.59 4.71
N SER A 83 15.98 55.96 3.95
CA SER A 83 16.97 56.60 3.04
C SER A 83 18.16 55.66 2.76
N PRO A 84 18.88 55.84 1.63
CA PRO A 84 19.74 54.80 1.07
C PRO A 84 21.23 54.99 1.37
N LEU A 85 21.95 53.86 1.25
CA LEU A 85 23.38 53.66 0.98
C LEU A 85 24.30 53.28 2.16
N VAL A 86 25.21 52.35 1.80
CA VAL A 86 26.55 52.05 2.33
C VAL A 86 26.67 50.82 3.27
N ASP A 87 27.18 49.75 2.66
CA ASP A 87 28.26 48.82 3.07
C ASP A 87 28.57 48.52 4.54
N GLU A 88 28.84 47.22 4.71
CA GLU A 88 29.82 46.57 5.60
C GLU A 88 29.43 46.26 7.06
N GLU A 89 29.76 45.02 7.40
CA GLU A 89 30.19 44.51 8.71
C GLU A 89 29.11 44.18 9.77
N ASP A 90 29.06 42.87 9.98
CA ASP A 90 29.22 42.22 11.28
C ASP A 90 28.01 42.16 12.24
N MET A 91 27.87 40.97 12.80
CA MET A 91 26.74 40.51 13.62
C MET A 91 26.48 41.38 14.86
N PRO A 92 25.26 41.29 15.39
CA PRO A 92 25.19 40.68 16.72
C PRO A 92 24.11 39.60 16.82
N VAL A 93 24.56 38.46 17.34
CA VAL A 93 23.77 37.28 17.73
C VAL A 93 22.65 37.70 18.68
N GLN A 94 21.39 37.42 18.34
CA GLN A 94 20.30 37.41 19.32
C GLN A 94 19.94 35.97 19.66
N ARG A 95 20.08 35.69 20.96
CA ARG A 95 20.05 34.37 21.61
C ARG A 95 18.70 33.68 21.39
N VAL A 96 18.76 32.44 20.91
CA VAL A 96 17.61 31.53 20.89
C VAL A 96 17.27 31.18 22.34
N ASP A 97 16.10 31.60 22.81
CA ASP A 97 15.53 31.15 24.08
C ASP A 97 14.94 29.75 23.87
N LEU A 98 15.68 28.71 24.27
CA LEU A 98 15.27 27.32 24.21
C LEU A 98 14.28 26.98 25.35
N LYS A 99 13.06 27.52 25.29
CA LYS A 99 12.01 27.13 26.25
C LYS A 99 10.61 27.11 25.64
N SER A 100 10.41 26.19 24.72
CA SER A 100 9.08 25.66 24.43
C SER A 100 9.21 24.23 23.88
N GLU A 101 9.15 23.26 24.79
CA GLU A 101 8.98 21.86 24.44
C GLU A 101 7.66 21.68 23.67
N PRO A 102 7.64 20.95 22.54
CA PRO A 102 6.42 20.56 21.85
C PRO A 102 5.83 19.33 22.57
N SER A 103 5.16 19.56 23.69
CA SER A 103 4.49 18.54 24.51
C SER A 103 3.37 17.78 23.79
N GLN A 104 2.98 18.21 22.58
CA GLN A 104 2.01 17.51 21.74
C GLN A 104 2.63 16.33 20.97
N SER A 105 3.92 16.38 20.64
CA SER A 105 4.58 15.28 19.91
C SER A 105 4.83 14.05 20.78
N LEU A 106 5.03 14.23 22.09
CA LEU A 106 5.29 13.11 23.00
C LEU A 106 4.05 12.27 23.27
N HIS A 107 2.86 12.87 23.38
CA HIS A 107 1.63 12.11 23.63
C HIS A 107 1.22 11.27 22.41
N GLU A 108 1.49 11.76 21.21
CA GLU A 108 1.28 11.01 19.96
C GLU A 108 2.31 9.87 19.82
N LEU A 109 3.57 10.10 20.18
CA LEU A 109 4.59 9.03 20.22
C LEU A 109 4.30 7.98 21.30
N LEU A 110 3.85 8.39 22.49
CA LEU A 110 3.46 7.49 23.59
C LEU A 110 2.24 6.64 23.27
N SER A 111 1.26 7.19 22.55
CA SER A 111 0.06 6.45 22.13
C SER A 111 0.37 5.43 21.00
N ILE A 112 1.30 5.74 20.10
CA ILE A 112 1.83 4.75 19.14
C ILE A 112 2.59 3.63 19.86
N GLU A 113 3.37 3.95 20.90
CA GLU A 113 4.13 2.95 21.67
C GLU A 113 3.23 2.08 22.56
N GLU A 114 2.18 2.64 23.15
CA GLU A 114 1.16 1.87 23.89
C GLU A 114 0.35 0.95 22.95
N ASN A 115 0.00 1.42 21.76
CA ASN A 115 -0.68 0.59 20.74
C ASN A 115 0.22 -0.56 20.28
N GLN A 116 1.51 -0.28 19.99
CA GLN A 116 2.49 -1.32 19.68
C GLN A 116 2.67 -2.33 20.83
N LYS A 117 2.60 -1.90 22.09
CA LYS A 117 2.74 -2.78 23.26
C LYS A 117 1.53 -3.70 23.44
N HIS A 118 0.32 -3.21 23.17
CA HIS A 118 -0.89 -4.01 23.22
C HIS A 118 -0.89 -5.07 22.11
N ILE A 119 -0.47 -4.67 20.91
CA ILE A 119 -0.34 -5.53 19.73
C ILE A 119 0.73 -6.61 19.93
N ARG A 120 1.88 -6.27 20.52
CA ARG A 120 2.95 -7.23 20.89
C ARG A 120 2.48 -8.33 21.84
N THR A 121 1.62 -7.98 22.80
CA THR A 121 1.09 -8.93 23.79
C THR A 121 0.10 -9.89 23.12
N SER A 122 -0.76 -9.38 22.22
CA SER A 122 -1.70 -10.19 21.45
C SER A 122 -1.00 -11.16 20.47
N PHE A 123 0.12 -10.74 19.85
CA PHE A 123 0.83 -11.53 18.85
C PHE A 123 1.68 -12.69 19.40
N ASP A 124 2.20 -12.58 20.63
CA ASP A 124 2.94 -13.69 21.25
C ASP A 124 1.98 -14.77 21.85
N GLU A 125 0.68 -14.49 22.01
CA GLU A 125 -0.33 -15.40 22.59
C GLU A 125 -1.27 -16.05 21.54
N LEU A 126 -1.10 -15.70 20.26
CA LEU A 126 -1.90 -16.22 19.15
C LEU A 126 -1.59 -17.70 18.84
N THR A 127 -2.60 -18.57 18.97
CA THR A 127 -2.52 -19.97 18.55
C THR A 127 -2.59 -20.10 17.02
N THR A 128 -2.02 -21.18 16.47
CA THR A 128 -1.97 -21.46 15.02
C THR A 128 -3.32 -21.31 14.30
N ASP A 129 -4.42 -21.66 14.96
CA ASP A 129 -5.76 -21.57 14.39
C ASP A 129 -6.29 -20.13 14.29
N GLN A 130 -5.88 -19.22 15.17
CA GLN A 130 -6.29 -17.82 15.14
C GLN A 130 -5.48 -16.99 14.13
N ILE A 131 -4.28 -17.45 13.78
CA ILE A 131 -3.42 -16.80 12.77
C ILE A 131 -4.04 -16.87 11.37
N GLN A 132 -4.87 -17.88 11.11
CA GLN A 132 -5.49 -18.10 9.81
C GLN A 132 -6.71 -17.20 9.55
N ASP A 133 -7.31 -16.64 10.60
CA ASP A 133 -8.50 -15.77 10.55
C ASP A 133 -8.13 -14.26 10.64
N LEU A 134 -6.83 -13.95 10.69
CA LEU A 134 -6.32 -12.57 10.72
C LEU A 134 -6.63 -11.84 9.41
N SER A 135 -7.05 -10.58 9.56
CA SER A 135 -7.22 -9.63 8.47
C SER A 135 -5.88 -9.34 7.77
N GLY A 136 -5.95 -8.89 6.51
CA GLY A 136 -4.76 -8.57 5.71
C GLY A 136 -3.82 -7.53 6.35
N GLU A 137 -4.38 -6.54 7.06
CA GLU A 137 -3.57 -5.54 7.79
C GLU A 137 -2.93 -6.13 9.06
N GLU A 138 -3.60 -7.06 9.75
CA GLU A 138 -3.04 -7.72 10.94
C GLU A 138 -1.91 -8.68 10.57
N ILE A 139 -2.05 -9.42 9.46
CA ILE A 139 -0.99 -10.25 8.89
C ILE A 139 0.23 -9.39 8.55
N LYS A 140 0.00 -8.20 8.01
CA LYS A 140 1.05 -7.27 7.65
C LYS A 140 1.78 -6.76 8.89
N GLU A 141 1.07 -6.30 9.90
CA GLU A 141 1.67 -5.84 11.15
C GLU A 141 2.42 -6.96 11.88
N PHE A 142 1.88 -8.18 11.90
CA PHE A 142 2.54 -9.35 12.48
C PHE A 142 3.82 -9.73 11.75
N SER A 143 3.85 -9.63 10.42
CA SER A 143 5.06 -9.90 9.63
C SER A 143 6.20 -8.92 9.94
N VAL A 144 5.88 -7.64 10.16
CA VAL A 144 6.84 -6.59 10.56
C VAL A 144 7.35 -6.86 11.97
N TYR A 145 6.45 -7.26 12.88
CA TYR A 145 6.82 -7.65 14.24
C TYR A 145 7.79 -8.85 14.25
N LEU A 146 7.49 -9.92 13.52
CA LEU A 146 8.35 -11.11 13.45
C LEU A 146 9.70 -10.80 12.79
N LYS A 147 9.73 -9.91 11.80
CA LYS A 147 10.98 -9.44 11.21
C LYS A 147 11.84 -8.66 12.19
N ARG A 148 11.23 -7.79 12.99
CA ARG A 148 11.92 -7.04 14.07
C ARG A 148 12.42 -7.97 15.19
N LYS A 149 11.73 -9.09 15.43
CA LYS A 149 12.17 -10.17 16.34
C LYS A 149 13.38 -10.96 15.79
N GLY A 150 13.78 -10.70 14.54
CA GLY A 150 14.98 -11.28 13.92
C GLY A 150 14.72 -12.60 13.17
N LEU A 151 13.45 -12.98 12.95
CA LEU A 151 13.12 -14.21 12.21
C LEU A 151 13.45 -14.07 10.72
N THR A 152 13.79 -15.21 10.11
CA THR A 152 13.99 -15.32 8.67
C THR A 152 12.66 -15.25 7.92
N ILE A 153 12.69 -14.87 6.64
CA ILE A 153 11.49 -14.74 5.81
C ILE A 153 10.76 -16.10 5.71
N GLU A 154 11.52 -17.18 5.71
CA GLU A 154 11.05 -18.56 5.70
C GLU A 154 10.28 -18.93 6.98
N GLU A 155 10.80 -18.55 8.14
CA GLU A 155 10.16 -18.82 9.42
C GLU A 155 8.89 -17.99 9.56
N ILE A 156 8.91 -16.73 9.12
CA ILE A 156 7.73 -15.86 9.10
C ILE A 156 6.63 -16.46 8.21
N ALA A 157 6.99 -16.92 7.00
CA ALA A 157 6.08 -17.59 6.08
C ALA A 157 5.48 -18.87 6.69
N LYS A 158 6.29 -19.64 7.43
CA LYS A 158 5.83 -20.84 8.13
C LYS A 158 4.89 -20.51 9.30
N HIS A 159 5.19 -19.46 10.06
CA HIS A 159 4.36 -18.99 11.18
C HIS A 159 3.01 -18.44 10.70
N LEU A 160 2.98 -17.77 9.55
CA LEU A 160 1.79 -17.15 8.96
C LEU A 160 1.01 -18.10 8.03
N HIS A 161 1.50 -19.31 7.76
CA HIS A 161 0.97 -20.22 6.74
C HIS A 161 0.81 -19.56 5.35
N ARG A 162 1.78 -18.70 4.98
CA ARG A 162 1.81 -17.97 3.70
C ARG A 162 3.01 -18.36 2.85
N GLY A 163 2.97 -18.02 1.57
CA GLY A 163 4.10 -18.24 0.67
C GLY A 163 5.31 -17.40 1.06
N LYS A 164 6.52 -17.93 0.90
CA LYS A 164 7.78 -17.17 1.12
C LYS A 164 7.81 -15.88 0.30
N THR A 165 7.37 -15.98 -0.96
CA THR A 165 7.28 -14.84 -1.89
C THR A 165 6.21 -13.84 -1.46
N GLU A 166 5.09 -14.28 -0.89
CA GLU A 166 4.03 -13.39 -0.40
C GLU A 166 4.52 -12.54 0.77
N ILE A 167 5.21 -13.18 1.73
CA ILE A 167 5.82 -12.50 2.87
C ILE A 167 6.96 -11.57 2.41
N GLU A 168 7.82 -12.02 1.52
CA GLU A 168 8.89 -11.18 0.97
C GLU A 168 8.32 -9.93 0.29
N LEU A 169 7.27 -10.08 -0.51
CA LEU A 169 6.61 -8.97 -1.18
C LEU A 169 5.96 -8.03 -0.16
N LEU A 170 5.28 -8.59 0.83
CA LEU A 170 4.59 -7.86 1.88
C LEU A 170 5.55 -7.02 2.72
N LEU A 171 6.75 -7.53 3.04
CA LEU A 171 7.78 -6.76 3.74
C LEU A 171 8.43 -5.68 2.86
N LYS A 172 8.63 -5.96 1.56
CA LYS A 172 9.24 -4.99 0.62
C LYS A 172 8.37 -3.76 0.39
N PHE A 173 7.04 -3.90 0.41
CA PHE A 173 6.13 -2.75 0.30
C PHE A 173 6.11 -1.86 1.55
N HIS A 174 6.76 -2.28 2.64
CA HIS A 174 6.83 -1.54 3.91
C HIS A 174 8.23 -0.93 4.15
N GLN A 175 9.21 -1.18 3.26
CA GLN A 175 10.56 -0.63 3.37
C GLN A 175 10.72 0.60 2.47
#